data_AF-A0AAC9J9F3-F1
#
_entry.id   AF-A0AAC9J9F3-F1
#
_cell.length_a   1.000
_cell.length_b   1.000
_cell.length_c   1.000
_cell.angle_alpha   90.00
_cell.angle_beta   90.00
_cell.angle_gamma   90.00
#
_symmetry.space_group_name_H-M   'P 1'
#
loop_
_entity.id
_entity.type
_entity.pdbx_description
1 polymer ?
#
loop_
_entity_poly.entity_id
_entity_poly.type
_entity_poly.pdbx_seq_one_letter_code
_entity_poly.pdbx_strand_id
1 'polypeptide(L)'
;MKRVFWVNVNSSYKEVVDGCFLWAPKLGVRKDGITFKRPGWEQLKKVSPGDIVFMHRKQHIVGVATAASVMYDSEIPRTRKPTNPDYLGNKIDITIRLLQTPVSTEEFKEDFILNYNKQCTPLLFNKENNVTQSYLYEMPIAAAFYLSDALGPQFPASILSALKNDD
;
A
#
# COMPACT_ATOMS: atom_id res chain seq x y z
N MET A 1 12.03 -8.70 11.17
CA MET A 1 11.34 -9.21 9.98
C MET A 1 10.51 -8.08 9.41
N LYS A 2 10.88 -7.62 8.22
CA LYS A 2 10.18 -6.61 7.44
C LYS A 2 8.81 -7.13 7.05
N ARG A 3 7.81 -6.27 7.18
CA ARG A 3 6.46 -6.53 6.66
C ARG A 3 6.36 -6.05 5.23
N VAL A 4 5.45 -6.67 4.50
CA VAL A 4 5.17 -6.36 3.10
C VAL A 4 3.76 -5.85 3.00
N PHE A 5 3.60 -4.74 2.31
CA PHE A 5 2.34 -4.08 2.10
C PHE A 5 2.04 -3.85 0.63
N TRP A 6 0.75 -3.70 0.35
CA TRP A 6 0.23 -3.22 -0.91
C TRP A 6 -0.62 -1.99 -0.64
N VAL A 7 -0.49 -0.94 -1.46
CA VAL A 7 -1.29 0.29 -1.34
C VAL A 7 -2.00 0.64 -2.63
N ASN A 8 -3.31 0.89 -2.53
CA ASN A 8 -4.10 1.41 -3.64
C ASN A 8 -4.03 2.94 -3.66
N VAL A 9 -3.41 3.51 -4.68
CA VAL A 9 -3.16 4.96 -4.78
C VAL A 9 -3.95 5.64 -5.91
N ASN A 10 -5.07 5.07 -6.35
CA ASN A 10 -5.86 5.57 -7.48
C ASN A 10 -6.16 7.08 -7.40
N SER A 11 -6.77 7.54 -6.31
CA SER A 11 -7.16 8.94 -6.11
C SER A 11 -6.06 9.80 -5.47
N SER A 12 -5.01 9.19 -4.92
CA SER A 12 -3.94 9.87 -4.19
C SER A 12 -2.57 9.78 -4.87
N TYR A 13 -2.48 9.26 -6.10
CA TYR A 13 -1.20 8.96 -6.74
C TYR A 13 -0.24 10.14 -6.79
N LYS A 14 -0.72 11.29 -7.30
CA LYS A 14 0.10 12.50 -7.40
C LYS A 14 0.57 12.98 -6.02
N GLU A 15 -0.33 12.98 -5.04
CA GLU A 15 -0.02 13.34 -3.66
C GLU A 15 1.04 12.42 -3.04
N VAL A 16 0.92 11.12 -3.25
CA VAL A 16 1.87 10.11 -2.75
C VAL A 16 3.22 10.24 -3.42
N VAL A 17 3.26 10.38 -4.74
CA VAL A 17 4.51 10.45 -5.52
C VAL A 17 5.25 11.76 -5.29
N ASP A 18 4.55 12.90 -5.34
CA ASP A 18 5.18 14.21 -5.16
C ASP A 18 5.57 14.44 -3.68
N GLY A 19 4.78 13.90 -2.75
CA GLY A 19 4.96 14.09 -1.31
C GLY A 19 5.80 13.02 -0.62
N CYS A 20 6.03 11.86 -1.25
CA CYS A 20 6.73 10.72 -0.66
C CYS A 20 6.12 10.26 0.68
N PHE A 21 4.78 10.17 0.74
CA PHE A 21 4.08 9.69 1.94
C PHE A 21 2.81 8.89 1.64
N LEU A 22 2.40 8.08 2.60
CA LEU A 22 1.05 7.53 2.69
C LEU A 22 0.27 8.28 3.77
N TRP A 23 -1.01 8.53 3.51
CA TRP A 23 -1.87 9.21 4.47
C TRP A 23 -3.29 8.64 4.44
N ALA A 24 -3.84 8.37 5.63
CA ALA A 24 -5.24 8.01 5.78
C ALA A 24 -5.87 8.67 7.01
N PRO A 25 -7.16 8.99 6.96
CA PRO A 25 -7.87 9.46 8.13
C PRO A 25 -7.91 8.38 9.24
N LYS A 26 -8.03 8.81 10.50
CA LYS A 26 -8.18 7.90 11.65
C LYS A 26 -9.54 7.20 11.68
N LEU A 27 -10.58 7.90 11.24
CA LEU A 27 -11.97 7.45 11.20
C LEU A 27 -12.66 7.98 9.96
N GLY A 28 -13.59 7.20 9.45
CA GLY A 28 -14.43 7.56 8.31
C GLY A 28 -15.75 8.03 8.85
N VAL A 29 -16.39 8.96 8.16
CA VAL A 29 -17.70 9.49 8.54
C VAL A 29 -18.71 9.09 7.47
N ARG A 30 -19.81 8.45 7.86
CA ARG A 30 -20.93 8.14 6.96
C ARG A 30 -21.81 9.38 6.75
N LYS A 31 -22.73 9.32 5.78
CA LYS A 31 -23.65 10.43 5.48
C LYS A 31 -24.54 10.82 6.67
N ASP A 32 -24.84 9.88 7.55
CA ASP A 32 -25.60 10.04 8.79
C ASP A 32 -24.74 10.55 9.97
N GLY A 33 -23.46 10.86 9.76
CA GLY A 33 -22.53 11.31 10.78
C GLY A 33 -21.88 10.21 11.60
N ILE A 34 -22.25 8.93 11.41
CA ILE A 34 -21.69 7.81 12.18
C ILE A 34 -20.24 7.57 11.75
N THR A 35 -19.34 7.55 12.73
CA THR A 35 -17.92 7.27 12.52
C THR A 35 -17.64 5.77 12.45
N PHE A 36 -16.69 5.35 11.61
CA PHE A 36 -16.26 3.96 11.52
C PHE A 36 -14.78 3.83 11.20
N LYS A 37 -14.15 2.74 11.63
CA LYS A 37 -12.79 2.39 11.25
C LYS A 37 -12.78 1.65 9.91
N ARG A 38 -11.79 1.91 9.06
CA ARG A 38 -11.57 1.11 7.86
C ARG A 38 -10.39 0.17 8.06
N PRO A 39 -10.55 -1.15 7.80
CA PRO A 39 -9.48 -2.13 8.01
C PRO A 39 -8.16 -1.77 7.32
N GLY A 40 -8.23 -1.22 6.11
CA GLY A 40 -7.05 -0.80 5.36
C GLY A 40 -6.37 0.48 5.89
N TRP A 41 -7.04 1.30 6.70
CA TRP A 41 -6.37 2.43 7.37
C TRP A 41 -5.65 1.99 8.63
N GLU A 42 -6.22 1.01 9.34
CA GLU A 42 -5.60 0.45 10.54
C GLU A 42 -4.28 -0.27 10.26
N GLN A 43 -4.03 -0.74 9.02
CA GLN A 43 -2.76 -1.37 8.65
C GLN A 43 -1.57 -0.39 8.78
N LEU A 44 -1.78 0.93 8.68
CA LEU A 44 -0.70 1.92 8.84
C LEU A 44 0.00 1.79 10.20
N LYS A 45 -0.73 1.37 11.25
CA LYS A 45 -0.18 1.20 12.61
C LYS A 45 0.88 0.10 12.71
N LYS A 46 0.89 -0.83 11.75
CA LYS A 46 1.82 -1.97 11.73
C LYS A 46 3.11 -1.67 10.97
N VAL A 47 3.10 -0.61 10.15
CA VAL A 47 4.22 -0.25 9.29
C VAL A 47 5.35 0.31 10.14
N SER A 48 6.55 -0.17 9.88
CA SER A 48 7.80 0.24 10.49
C SER A 48 8.82 0.63 9.41
N PRO A 49 9.83 1.47 9.73
CA PRO A 49 10.90 1.78 8.81
C PRO A 49 11.55 0.52 8.23
N GLY A 50 11.78 0.50 6.92
CA GLY A 50 12.32 -0.65 6.19
C GLY A 50 11.28 -1.61 5.61
N ASP A 51 10.00 -1.49 5.99
CA ASP A 51 8.92 -2.28 5.40
C ASP A 51 8.72 -1.91 3.91
N ILE A 52 8.28 -2.90 3.13
CA ILE A 52 8.16 -2.77 1.67
C ILE A 52 6.71 -2.53 1.27
N VAL A 53 6.47 -1.62 0.33
CA VAL A 53 5.13 -1.24 -0.12
C VAL A 53 5.04 -1.30 -1.65
N PHE A 54 4.23 -2.21 -2.17
CA PHE A 54 3.85 -2.24 -3.59
C PHE A 54 2.77 -1.19 -3.86
N MET A 55 2.98 -0.33 -4.85
CA MET A 55 2.05 0.73 -5.22
C MET A 55 1.17 0.29 -6.38
N HIS A 56 -0.14 0.25 -6.18
CA HIS A 56 -1.12 -0.13 -7.20
C HIS A 56 -1.98 1.03 -7.65
N ARG A 57 -2.17 1.13 -8.97
CA ARG A 57 -3.02 2.13 -9.60
C ARG A 57 -3.55 1.61 -10.92
N LYS A 58 -4.86 1.82 -11.16
CA LYS A 58 -5.55 1.51 -12.42
C LYS A 58 -5.20 0.11 -12.94
N GLN A 59 -5.33 -0.90 -12.09
CA GLN A 59 -5.01 -2.31 -12.41
C GLN A 59 -3.53 -2.59 -12.73
N HIS A 60 -2.60 -1.73 -12.32
CA HIS A 60 -1.16 -1.97 -12.50
C HIS A 60 -0.40 -1.74 -11.19
N ILE A 61 0.67 -2.50 -11.00
CA ILE A 61 1.75 -2.09 -10.08
C ILE A 61 2.55 -1.00 -10.79
N VAL A 62 2.66 0.16 -10.16
CA VAL A 62 3.31 1.35 -10.74
C VAL A 62 4.64 1.70 -10.06
N GLY A 63 4.92 1.08 -8.92
CA GLY A 63 6.13 1.36 -8.15
C GLY A 63 6.25 0.46 -6.93
N VAL A 64 7.43 0.50 -6.33
CA VAL A 64 7.73 -0.10 -5.04
C VAL A 64 8.31 0.99 -4.15
N ALA A 65 7.92 1.01 -2.89
CA ALA A 65 8.42 1.95 -1.91
C ALA A 65 8.94 1.23 -0.66
N THR A 66 9.76 1.93 0.11
CA THR A 66 10.20 1.50 1.43
C THR A 66 9.73 2.51 2.46
N ALA A 67 9.14 2.04 3.57
CA ALA A 67 8.76 2.90 4.67
C ALA A 67 10.00 3.54 5.29
N ALA A 68 9.95 4.86 5.49
CA ALA A 68 11.04 5.67 6.06
C ALA A 68 10.74 6.11 7.50
N SER A 69 9.48 5.99 7.95
CA SER A 69 9.05 6.34 9.30
C SER A 69 8.10 5.29 9.86
N VAL A 70 7.90 5.32 11.18
CA VAL A 70 6.67 4.78 11.79
C VAL A 70 5.49 5.69 11.47
N MET A 71 4.28 5.22 11.78
CA MET A 71 3.07 6.06 11.71
C MET A 71 3.12 7.21 12.72
N TYR A 72 2.77 8.41 12.28
CA TYR A 72 2.60 9.58 13.12
C TYR A 72 1.36 10.39 12.72
N ASP A 73 0.91 11.26 13.62
CA ASP A 73 -0.22 12.15 13.38
C ASP A 73 0.16 13.29 12.44
N SER A 74 -0.69 13.55 11.44
CA SER A 74 -0.47 14.63 10.47
C SER A 74 -1.78 15.28 10.09
N GLU A 75 -1.73 16.59 9.83
CA GLU A 75 -2.80 17.32 9.16
C GLU A 75 -3.19 16.64 7.83
N ILE A 76 -4.41 16.91 7.39
CA ILE A 76 -4.85 16.48 6.07
C ILE A 76 -3.93 17.07 4.98
N PRO A 77 -3.55 16.28 3.96
CA PRO A 77 -2.78 16.79 2.84
C PRO A 77 -3.46 18.01 2.20
N ARG A 78 -2.68 19.07 1.93
CA ARG A 78 -3.17 20.34 1.38
C ARG A 78 -3.92 20.22 0.05
N THR A 79 -3.65 19.15 -0.68
CA THR A 79 -4.31 18.73 -1.93
C THR A 79 -5.77 18.31 -1.73
N ARG A 80 -6.20 18.04 -0.50
CA ARG A 80 -7.55 17.63 -0.16
C ARG A 80 -8.28 18.79 0.52
N LYS A 81 -9.60 18.89 0.31
CA LYS A 81 -10.43 19.86 1.00
C LYS A 81 -10.72 19.35 2.43
N PRO A 82 -10.22 20.01 3.50
CA PRO A 82 -10.60 19.64 4.86
C PRO A 82 -12.09 19.86 5.07
N THR A 83 -12.78 18.85 5.58
CA THR A 83 -14.11 19.06 6.18
C THR A 83 -13.97 19.70 7.57
N ASN A 84 -12.86 19.43 8.26
CA ASN A 84 -12.46 20.02 9.52
C ASN A 84 -10.94 20.30 9.48
N PRO A 85 -10.49 21.56 9.63
CA PRO A 85 -9.07 21.92 9.57
C PRO A 85 -8.23 21.33 10.71
N ASP A 86 -8.83 21.05 11.87
CA ASP A 86 -8.13 20.47 13.04
C ASP A 86 -8.07 18.93 12.99
N TYR A 87 -8.55 18.33 11.90
CA TYR A 87 -8.59 16.88 11.76
C TYR A 87 -7.20 16.30 11.45
N LEU A 88 -6.63 15.58 12.40
CA LEU A 88 -5.42 14.80 12.22
C LEU A 88 -5.72 13.40 11.67
N GLY A 89 -5.01 13.02 10.62
CA GLY A 89 -4.93 11.66 10.10
C GLY A 89 -3.64 10.96 10.52
N ASN A 90 -3.45 9.77 9.97
CA ASN A 90 -2.25 8.95 10.11
C ASN A 90 -1.37 9.14 8.87
N LYS A 91 -0.08 9.41 9.06
CA LYS A 91 0.91 9.57 7.99
C LYS A 91 2.11 8.67 8.20
N ILE A 92 2.70 8.24 7.09
CA ILE A 92 3.97 7.53 7.01
C ILE A 92 4.77 8.10 5.87
N ASP A 93 6.04 8.42 6.09
CA ASP A 93 6.95 8.82 5.03
C ASP A 93 7.52 7.57 4.33
N ILE A 94 7.65 7.62 3.01
CA ILE A 94 8.10 6.52 2.17
C ILE A 94 9.15 6.99 1.17
N THR A 95 10.09 6.12 0.81
CA THR A 95 11.00 6.35 -0.32
C THR A 95 10.52 5.55 -1.52
N ILE A 96 10.22 6.22 -2.62
CA ILE A 96 9.58 5.61 -3.80
C ILE A 96 10.62 5.25 -4.87
N ARG A 97 10.37 4.12 -5.55
CA ARG A 97 10.97 3.73 -6.83
C ARG A 97 9.83 3.40 -7.80
N LEU A 98 9.58 4.29 -8.75
CA LEU A 98 8.58 4.06 -9.79
C LEU A 98 9.13 3.06 -10.82
N LEU A 99 8.25 2.21 -11.34
CA LEU A 99 8.59 1.33 -12.46
C LEU A 99 8.64 2.14 -13.76
N GLN A 100 9.56 1.78 -14.65
CA GLN A 100 9.61 2.36 -15.99
C GLN A 100 8.39 1.92 -16.81
N THR A 101 8.05 0.63 -16.70
CA THR A 101 6.87 0.01 -17.30
C THR A 101 6.00 -0.57 -16.19
N PRO A 102 4.82 0.00 -15.90
CA PRO A 102 3.87 -0.58 -14.96
C PRO A 102 3.48 -2.00 -15.35
N VAL A 103 3.38 -2.89 -14.37
CA VAL A 103 3.03 -4.31 -14.58
C VAL A 103 1.54 -4.50 -14.37
N SER A 104 0.85 -5.10 -15.34
CA SER A 104 -0.59 -5.33 -15.27
C SER A 104 -0.91 -6.37 -14.19
N THR A 105 -2.01 -6.15 -13.47
CA THR A 105 -2.51 -7.12 -12.49
C THR A 105 -2.90 -8.44 -13.16
N GLU A 106 -3.30 -8.41 -14.43
CA GLU A 106 -3.62 -9.61 -15.20
C GLU A 106 -2.44 -10.57 -15.36
N GLU A 107 -1.20 -10.05 -15.33
CA GLU A 107 0.00 -10.87 -15.52
C GLU A 107 0.27 -11.83 -14.37
N PHE A 108 -0.25 -11.55 -13.17
CA PHE A 108 0.09 -12.31 -11.97
C PHE A 108 -1.09 -12.68 -11.06
N LYS A 109 -2.29 -12.14 -11.29
CA LYS A 109 -3.40 -12.26 -10.32
C LYS A 109 -3.87 -13.69 -10.08
N GLU A 110 -3.87 -14.56 -11.09
CA GLU A 110 -4.44 -15.91 -10.95
C GLU A 110 -3.66 -16.73 -9.93
N ASP A 111 -2.35 -16.83 -10.13
CA ASP A 111 -1.44 -17.51 -9.21
C ASP A 111 -1.35 -16.78 -7.87
N PHE A 112 -1.40 -15.44 -7.85
CA PHE A 112 -1.44 -14.70 -6.59
C PHE A 112 -2.67 -15.06 -5.75
N ILE A 113 -3.84 -15.12 -6.39
CA ILE A 113 -5.12 -15.43 -5.74
C ILE A 113 -5.08 -16.84 -5.16
N LEU A 114 -4.57 -17.80 -5.93
CA LEU A 114 -4.49 -19.19 -5.51
C LEU A 114 -3.58 -19.39 -4.29
N ASN A 115 -2.42 -18.74 -4.30
CA ASN A 115 -1.34 -19.06 -3.35
C ASN A 115 -1.25 -18.12 -2.14
N TYR A 116 -1.61 -16.84 -2.28
CA TYR A 116 -1.27 -15.82 -1.28
C TYR A 116 -2.46 -14.99 -0.77
N ASN A 117 -3.51 -14.80 -1.57
CA ASN A 117 -4.56 -13.84 -1.26
C ASN A 117 -5.28 -14.10 0.08
N LYS A 118 -5.43 -15.37 0.49
CA LYS A 118 -6.05 -15.73 1.79
C LYS A 118 -5.27 -15.23 3.02
N GLN A 119 -3.99 -14.93 2.86
CA GLN A 119 -3.11 -14.44 3.93
C GLN A 119 -3.03 -12.90 3.96
N CYS A 120 -3.62 -12.23 2.97
CA CYS A 120 -3.65 -10.78 2.93
C CYS A 120 -4.65 -10.22 3.96
N THR A 121 -4.28 -9.13 4.62
CA THR A 121 -5.15 -8.45 5.59
C THR A 121 -5.24 -6.95 5.28
N PRO A 122 -6.41 -6.43 4.85
CA PRO A 122 -7.62 -7.16 4.49
C PRO A 122 -7.43 -8.03 3.22
N LEU A 123 -8.48 -8.74 2.79
CA LEU A 123 -8.43 -9.54 1.56
C LEU A 123 -8.15 -8.65 0.33
N LEU A 124 -7.08 -8.94 -0.42
CA LEU A 124 -6.62 -8.09 -1.52
C LEU A 124 -7.52 -8.24 -2.76
N PHE A 125 -7.78 -9.46 -3.20
CA PHE A 125 -8.66 -9.77 -4.33
C PHE A 125 -9.99 -10.36 -3.85
N ASN A 126 -11.10 -9.90 -4.42
CA ASN A 126 -12.44 -10.41 -4.13
C ASN A 126 -12.77 -11.68 -4.95
N LYS A 127 -14.00 -12.18 -4.80
CA LYS A 127 -14.48 -13.40 -5.48
C LYS A 127 -14.58 -13.25 -7.00
N GLU A 128 -14.71 -12.02 -7.47
CA GLU A 128 -14.71 -11.65 -8.88
C GLU A 128 -13.29 -11.37 -9.41
N ASN A 129 -12.25 -11.77 -8.66
CA ASN A 129 -10.83 -11.58 -8.96
C ASN A 129 -10.41 -10.10 -9.15
N ASN A 130 -11.18 -9.17 -8.60
CA ASN A 130 -10.87 -7.74 -8.61
C ASN A 130 -10.15 -7.33 -7.33
N VAL A 131 -9.19 -6.41 -7.45
CA VAL A 131 -8.57 -5.75 -6.30
C VAL A 131 -9.66 -5.01 -5.52
N THR A 132 -9.73 -5.24 -4.20
CA THR A 132 -10.72 -4.60 -3.33
C THR A 132 -10.41 -3.10 -3.15
N GLN A 133 -11.35 -2.35 -2.57
CA GLN A 133 -11.21 -0.89 -2.39
C GLN A 133 -10.65 -0.47 -1.02
N SER A 134 -9.94 -1.35 -0.33
CA SER A 134 -9.18 -0.94 0.87
C SER A 134 -7.94 -0.14 0.46
N TYR A 135 -7.41 0.63 1.41
CA TYR A 135 -6.28 1.52 1.14
C TYR A 135 -4.94 0.79 1.19
N LEU A 136 -4.63 0.16 2.34
CA LEU A 136 -3.40 -0.56 2.59
C LEU A 136 -3.71 -1.99 3.02
N TYR A 137 -2.87 -2.93 2.59
CA TYR A 137 -2.98 -4.36 2.84
C TYR A 137 -1.66 -4.87 3.34
N GLU A 138 -1.67 -5.67 4.39
CA GLU A 138 -0.52 -6.50 4.75
C GLU A 138 -0.57 -7.79 3.91
N MET A 139 0.57 -8.21 3.38
CA MET A 139 0.73 -9.41 2.56
C MET A 139 1.79 -10.34 3.15
N PRO A 140 1.72 -11.66 2.90
CA PRO A 140 2.80 -12.56 3.30
C PRO A 140 4.09 -12.25 2.52
N ILE A 141 5.25 -12.44 3.14
CA ILE A 141 6.55 -12.15 2.50
C ILE A 141 6.78 -12.99 1.23
N ALA A 142 6.28 -14.23 1.19
CA ALA A 142 6.32 -15.09 0.00
C ALA A 142 5.65 -14.45 -1.23
N ALA A 143 4.59 -13.66 -1.03
CA ALA A 143 3.95 -12.91 -2.10
C ALA A 143 4.85 -11.80 -2.65
N ALA A 144 5.72 -11.22 -1.82
CA ALA A 144 6.67 -10.21 -2.25
C ALA A 144 7.70 -10.78 -3.23
N PHE A 145 8.22 -11.99 -2.96
CA PHE A 145 9.13 -12.68 -3.87
C PHE A 145 8.45 -13.01 -5.19
N TYR A 146 7.25 -13.57 -5.14
CA TYR A 146 6.45 -13.85 -6.34
C TYR A 146 6.20 -12.58 -7.18
N LEU A 147 5.82 -11.46 -6.55
CA LEU A 147 5.66 -10.19 -7.26
C LEU A 147 6.98 -9.63 -7.75
N SER A 148 8.09 -9.84 -7.04
CA SER A 148 9.41 -9.39 -7.48
C SER A 148 9.84 -10.08 -8.78
N ASP A 149 9.51 -11.37 -8.93
CA ASP A 149 9.76 -12.12 -10.15
C ASP A 149 8.89 -11.59 -11.31
N ALA A 150 7.61 -11.30 -11.04
CA ALA A 150 6.72 -10.69 -12.04
C ALA A 150 7.17 -9.29 -12.48
N LEU A 151 7.76 -8.50 -11.57
CA LEU A 151 8.34 -7.19 -11.88
C LEU A 151 9.69 -7.29 -12.60
N GLY A 152 10.34 -8.46 -12.50
CA GLY A 152 11.60 -8.77 -13.16
C GLY A 152 12.71 -7.76 -12.86
N PRO A 153 13.50 -7.34 -13.86
CA PRO A 153 14.63 -6.44 -13.65
C PRO A 153 14.29 -5.06 -13.08
N GLN A 154 13.02 -4.65 -13.12
CA GLN A 154 12.59 -3.36 -12.58
C GLN A 154 12.43 -3.39 -11.05
N PHE A 155 12.34 -4.59 -10.45
CA PHE A 155 12.28 -4.70 -9.00
C PHE A 155 13.61 -4.27 -8.37
N PRO A 156 13.63 -3.32 -7.42
CA PRO A 156 14.89 -2.81 -6.89
C PRO A 156 15.72 -3.89 -6.20
N ALA A 157 16.93 -4.17 -6.72
CA ALA A 157 17.83 -5.18 -6.15
C ALA A 157 18.11 -4.95 -4.66
N SER A 158 18.21 -3.69 -4.23
CA SER A 158 18.37 -3.33 -2.81
C SER A 158 17.21 -3.78 -1.94
N ILE A 159 15.98 -3.74 -2.47
CA ILE A 159 14.78 -4.21 -1.77
C ILE A 159 14.77 -5.75 -1.76
N LEU A 160 15.12 -6.39 -2.87
CA LEU A 160 15.20 -7.85 -2.93
C LEU A 160 16.21 -8.43 -1.93
N SER A 161 17.40 -7.83 -1.86
CA SER A 161 18.41 -8.20 -0.85
C SER A 161 17.90 -7.97 0.57
N ALA A 162 17.17 -6.87 0.80
CA ALA A 162 16.60 -6.58 2.10
C ALA A 162 15.51 -7.59 2.52
N LEU A 163 14.74 -8.15 1.59
CA LEU A 163 13.77 -9.20 1.88
C LEU A 163 14.46 -10.52 2.25
N LYS A 164 15.49 -10.92 1.50
CA LYS A 164 16.22 -12.19 1.72
C LYS A 164 16.98 -12.26 3.05
N ASN A 165 17.43 -11.11 3.57
CA ASN A 165 18.15 -11.05 4.84
C ASN A 165 17.23 -11.16 6.07
N ASP A 166 15.92 -11.18 5.86
CA ASP A 166 14.90 -11.18 6.90
C ASP A 166 14.08 -12.51 6.96
N ASP A 167 14.33 -13.44 6.02
CA ASP A 167 13.84 -14.84 6.01
C ASP A 167 14.74 -15.77 6.85
#